data_AF-A0A3D3DMK6-F1
#
_entry.id   AF-A0A3D3DMK6-F1
#
_cell.length_a   1.000
_cell.length_b   1.000
_cell.length_c   1.000
_cell.angle_alpha   90.00
_cell.angle_beta   90.00
_cell.angle_gamma   90.00
#
_symmetry.space_group_name_H-M   'P 1'
#
loop_
_entity.id
_entity.type
_entity.pdbx_description
1 polymer ?
#
loop_
_entity_poly.entity_id
_entity_poly.type
_entity_poly.pdbx_seq_one_letter_code
_entity_poly.pdbx_strand_id
1 'polypeptide(L)'
;MYIIKVGGGSKINLEGVASDLAAIEEPFLVVLGANALRDQLGQRLGQEKVQLTSVSGYSSVFSDADAVDLIMMAYSGLSNRRFVEMCQKAGVNAVGLTGLDGRLIQGQRNRGIKVRENGKTMVKRDFSGKPAEVNVDL
;
A
#
# COMPACT_ATOMS: atom_id res chain seq x y z
N MET A 1 12.04 -13.27 -14.41
CA MET A 1 10.88 -12.60 -13.79
C MET A 1 11.37 -11.80 -12.60
N TYR A 2 11.22 -10.48 -12.63
CA TYR A 2 11.58 -9.59 -11.51
C TYR A 2 10.35 -9.16 -10.72
N ILE A 3 10.52 -9.01 -9.40
CA ILE A 3 9.51 -8.38 -8.53
C ILE A 3 10.15 -7.15 -7.91
N ILE A 4 9.67 -5.97 -8.31
CA ILE A 4 10.25 -4.69 -7.96
C ILE A 4 9.34 -4.00 -6.95
N LYS A 5 9.79 -3.89 -5.70
CA LYS A 5 9.08 -3.13 -4.66
C LYS A 5 9.48 -1.66 -4.74
N VAL A 6 8.57 -0.81 -5.19
CA VAL A 6 8.75 0.65 -5.16
C VAL A 6 8.24 1.19 -3.83
N GLY A 7 9.08 1.92 -3.10
CA GLY A 7 8.70 2.53 -1.82
C GLY A 7 7.58 3.55 -1.97
N GLY A 8 6.97 3.96 -0.85
CA GLY A 8 5.93 4.99 -0.82
C GLY A 8 6.39 6.32 -0.20
N GLY A 9 7.70 6.58 -0.15
CA GLY A 9 8.27 7.79 0.43
C GLY A 9 8.17 9.00 -0.51
N SER A 10 8.23 10.21 0.04
CA SER A 10 8.10 11.46 -0.74
C SER A 10 9.28 11.75 -1.69
N LYS A 11 10.41 11.07 -1.51
CA LYS A 11 11.63 11.25 -2.32
C LYS A 11 11.79 10.20 -3.43
N ILE A 12 10.82 9.32 -3.61
CA ILE A 12 10.89 8.30 -4.65
C ILE A 12 10.66 8.97 -6.02
N ASN A 13 11.62 8.81 -6.93
CA ASN A 13 11.51 9.28 -8.31
C ASN A 13 10.72 8.25 -9.14
N LEU A 14 9.40 8.39 -9.21
CA LEU A 14 8.53 7.43 -9.90
C LEU A 14 8.69 7.51 -11.42
N GLU A 15 8.93 8.70 -11.97
CA GLU A 15 9.19 8.91 -13.38
C GLU A 15 10.48 8.23 -13.82
N GLY A 16 11.54 8.34 -13.01
CA GLY A 16 12.80 7.62 -13.23
C GLY A 16 12.61 6.10 -13.18
N VAL A 17 11.86 5.60 -12.19
CA VAL A 17 11.51 4.16 -12.13
C VAL A 17 10.76 3.73 -13.38
N ALA A 18 9.75 4.48 -13.83
CA ALA A 18 8.99 4.14 -15.03
C ALA A 18 9.87 4.13 -16.29
N SER A 19 10.82 5.06 -16.39
CA SER A 19 11.81 5.09 -17.47
C SER A 19 12.73 3.87 -17.44
N ASP A 20 13.23 3.49 -16.27
CA ASP A 20 14.13 2.32 -16.13
C ASP A 20 13.40 1.02 -16.48
N LEU A 21 12.10 0.90 -16.17
CA LEU A 21 11.29 -0.26 -16.53
C LEU A 21 11.20 -0.48 -18.05
N ALA A 22 11.27 0.59 -18.85
CA ALA A 22 11.23 0.49 -20.32
C ALA A 22 12.48 -0.19 -20.89
N ALA A 23 13.58 -0.24 -20.14
CA ALA A 23 14.83 -0.88 -20.53
C ALA A 23 14.94 -2.36 -20.07
N ILE A 24 13.96 -2.87 -19.33
CA ILE A 24 13.97 -4.25 -18.84
C ILE A 24 13.34 -5.18 -19.89
N GLU A 25 14.10 -6.18 -20.33
CA GLU A 25 13.62 -7.18 -21.30
C GLU A 25 12.92 -8.37 -20.62
N GLU A 26 13.30 -8.70 -19.39
CA GLU A 26 12.69 -9.79 -18.63
C GLU A 26 11.28 -9.42 -18.15
N PRO A 27 10.37 -10.41 -18.02
CA PRO A 27 9.08 -10.18 -17.37
C PRO A 27 9.26 -9.58 -15.97
N PHE A 28 8.43 -8.61 -15.59
CA PHE A 28 8.49 -7.99 -14.27
C PHE A 28 7.11 -7.67 -13.68
N LEU A 29 7.07 -7.56 -12.36
CA LEU A 29 5.93 -7.09 -11.57
C LEU A 29 6.39 -5.96 -10.65
N VAL A 30 5.57 -4.90 -10.54
CA VAL A 30 5.85 -3.77 -9.65
C VAL A 30 4.87 -3.75 -8.49
N VAL A 31 5.39 -3.74 -7.27
CA VAL A 31 4.59 -3.54 -6.04
C VAL A 31 4.81 -2.11 -5.55
N LEU A 32 3.85 -1.24 -5.82
CA LEU A 32 3.92 0.19 -5.49
C LEU A 32 3.50 0.47 -4.03
N GLY A 33 4.10 1.47 -3.39
CA GLY A 33 3.66 1.99 -2.09
C GLY A 33 3.24 3.46 -2.22
N ALA A 34 2.50 3.98 -1.22
CA ALA A 34 2.00 5.35 -1.26
C ALA A 34 1.92 6.03 0.12
N ASN A 35 2.77 5.64 1.09
CA ASN A 35 2.70 6.15 2.47
C ASN A 35 2.69 7.69 2.56
N ALA A 36 3.62 8.37 1.86
CA ALA A 36 3.71 9.83 1.88
C ALA A 36 2.49 10.49 1.24
N LEU A 37 1.96 9.90 0.15
CA LEU A 37 0.77 10.40 -0.51
C LEU A 37 -0.49 10.20 0.34
N ARG A 38 -0.62 9.05 1.01
CA ARG A 38 -1.70 8.79 1.98
C ARG A 38 -1.68 9.84 3.09
N ASP A 39 -0.52 10.10 3.68
CA ASP A 39 -0.38 11.04 4.79
C ASP A 39 -0.72 12.47 4.33
N GLN A 40 -0.24 12.89 3.15
CA GLN A 40 -0.58 14.19 2.56
C GLN A 40 -2.08 14.31 2.25
N LEU A 41 -2.69 13.26 1.72
CA LEU A 41 -4.13 13.24 1.43
C LEU A 41 -4.95 13.31 2.71
N GLY A 42 -4.57 12.55 3.74
CA GLY A 42 -5.20 12.56 5.05
C GLY A 42 -5.19 13.95 5.67
N GLN A 43 -4.04 14.64 5.63
CA GLN A 43 -3.93 16.03 6.10
C GLN A 43 -4.89 16.97 5.35
N ARG A 44 -5.00 16.84 4.03
CA ARG A 44 -5.91 17.67 3.20
C ARG A 44 -7.39 17.41 3.50
N LEU A 45 -7.74 16.21 3.94
CA LEU A 45 -9.10 15.80 4.26
C LEU A 45 -9.43 15.94 5.76
N GLY A 46 -8.48 16.38 6.60
CA GLY A 46 -8.66 16.41 8.05
C GLY A 46 -8.75 15.03 8.69
N GLN A 47 -8.23 14.00 8.01
CA GLN A 47 -8.20 12.59 8.46
C GLN A 47 -6.75 12.17 8.71
N GLU A 48 -6.18 12.59 9.84
CA GLU A 48 -4.82 12.22 10.19
C GLU A 48 -4.69 10.73 10.53
N LYS A 49 -3.55 10.13 10.17
CA LYS A 49 -3.29 8.73 10.50
C LYS A 49 -3.23 8.52 12.01
N VAL A 50 -3.89 7.48 12.48
CA VAL A 50 -3.74 7.02 13.86
C VAL A 50 -2.62 5.98 13.90
N GLN A 51 -1.61 6.20 14.75
CA GLN A 51 -0.53 5.24 14.95
C GLN A 51 -0.66 4.57 16.32
N LEU A 52 -0.53 3.25 16.33
CA LEU A 52 -0.54 2.45 17.55
C LEU A 52 0.81 1.78 17.74
N THR A 53 1.35 1.88 18.96
CA THR A 53 2.51 1.13 19.41
C THR A 53 2.04 -0.10 20.16
N SER A 54 2.37 -1.27 19.63
CA SER A 54 2.08 -2.55 20.29
C SER A 54 2.88 -2.71 21.59
N VAL A 55 2.41 -3.59 22.47
CA VAL A 55 3.16 -3.99 23.69
C VAL A 55 4.56 -4.56 23.38
N SER A 56 4.75 -5.07 22.16
CA SER A 56 6.05 -5.54 21.63
C SER A 56 6.94 -4.44 21.05
N GLY A 57 6.50 -3.18 21.06
CA GLY A 57 7.28 -2.03 20.57
C GLY A 57 7.12 -1.73 19.07
N TYR A 58 6.41 -2.56 18.30
CA TYR A 58 6.12 -2.28 16.89
C TYR A 58 5.04 -1.22 16.75
N SER A 59 5.33 -0.16 15.99
CA SER A 59 4.38 0.86 15.60
C SER A 59 3.70 0.52 14.27
N SER A 60 2.39 0.64 14.22
CA SER A 60 1.56 0.34 13.04
C SER A 60 0.50 1.40 12.85
N VAL A 61 0.08 1.60 11.60
CA VAL A 61 -1.07 2.47 11.30
C VAL A 61 -2.33 1.71 11.64
N PHE A 62 -3.14 2.25 12.54
CA PHE A 62 -4.45 1.72 12.84
C PHE A 62 -5.36 1.96 11.64
N SER A 63 -5.86 0.87 11.06
CA SER A 63 -6.61 0.90 9.81
C SER A 63 -8.08 0.58 10.06
N ASP A 64 -8.86 1.55 10.51
CA ASP A 64 -10.32 1.48 10.55
C ASP A 64 -10.94 1.74 9.15
N ALA A 65 -12.27 1.91 9.08
CA ALA A 65 -12.97 2.03 7.80
C ALA A 65 -12.52 3.28 7.04
N ASP A 66 -12.48 4.41 7.74
CA ASP A 66 -12.06 5.69 7.17
C ASP A 66 -10.59 5.64 6.73
N ALA A 67 -9.72 5.01 7.52
CA ALA A 67 -8.33 4.80 7.13
C ALA A 67 -8.19 3.89 5.89
N VAL A 68 -9.02 2.84 5.77
CA VAL A 68 -9.04 1.97 4.58
C VAL A 68 -9.51 2.74 3.35
N ASP A 69 -10.54 3.57 3.46
CA ASP A 69 -10.99 4.44 2.36
C ASP A 69 -9.90 5.41 1.92
N LEU A 70 -9.20 6.05 2.88
CA LEU A 70 -8.04 6.90 2.60
C LEU A 70 -6.91 6.13 1.90
N ILE A 71 -6.63 4.91 2.34
CA ILE A 71 -5.65 4.02 1.71
C ILE A 71 -6.08 3.68 0.27
N MET A 72 -7.35 3.36 0.02
CA MET A 72 -7.83 3.07 -1.33
C MET A 72 -7.72 4.29 -2.24
N MET A 73 -8.08 5.49 -1.75
CA MET A 73 -7.90 6.72 -2.51
C MET A 73 -6.43 6.99 -2.88
N ALA A 74 -5.51 6.80 -1.95
CA ALA A 74 -4.10 7.09 -2.16
C ALA A 74 -3.36 6.00 -2.96
N TYR A 75 -3.55 4.72 -2.61
CA TYR A 75 -2.82 3.60 -3.21
C TYR A 75 -3.48 3.16 -4.52
N SER A 76 -4.72 2.70 -4.46
CA SER A 76 -5.45 2.16 -5.62
C SER A 76 -5.86 3.24 -6.62
N GLY A 77 -6.15 4.44 -6.12
CA GLY A 77 -6.46 5.61 -6.94
C GLY A 77 -5.20 6.34 -7.39
N LEU A 78 -4.79 7.36 -6.64
CA LEU A 78 -3.82 8.34 -7.11
C LEU A 78 -2.45 7.74 -7.47
N SER A 79 -1.87 6.92 -6.59
CA SER A 79 -0.53 6.38 -6.80
C SER A 79 -0.50 5.37 -7.94
N ASN A 80 -1.41 4.38 -7.94
CA ASN A 80 -1.49 3.37 -8.99
C ASN A 80 -1.76 4.00 -10.37
N ARG A 81 -2.75 4.88 -10.48
CA ARG A 81 -3.14 5.45 -11.78
C ARG A 81 -2.09 6.42 -12.34
N ARG A 82 -1.45 7.24 -11.50
CA ARG A 82 -0.34 8.10 -11.95
C ARG A 82 0.87 7.29 -12.38
N PHE A 83 1.20 6.22 -11.68
CA PHE A 83 2.32 5.36 -12.07
C PHE A 83 2.03 4.63 -13.38
N VAL A 84 0.81 4.12 -13.59
CA VAL A 84 0.39 3.57 -14.88
C VAL A 84 0.51 4.61 -15.99
N GLU A 85 0.06 5.85 -15.78
CA GLU A 85 0.22 6.94 -16.74
C GLU A 85 1.71 7.19 -17.09
N MET A 86 2.61 7.20 -16.10
CA MET A 86 4.04 7.35 -16.31
C MET A 86 4.63 6.19 -17.14
N CYS A 87 4.26 4.95 -16.81
CA CYS A 87 4.65 3.78 -17.58
C CYS A 87 4.19 3.87 -19.03
N GLN A 88 2.93 4.25 -19.28
CA GLN A 88 2.40 4.41 -20.63
C GLN A 88 3.17 5.47 -21.42
N LYS A 89 3.51 6.60 -20.80
CA LYS A 89 4.38 7.64 -21.41
C LYS A 89 5.79 7.14 -21.72
N ALA A 90 6.32 6.22 -20.90
CA ALA A 90 7.63 5.60 -21.10
C ALA A 90 7.60 4.42 -22.10
N GLY A 91 6.45 4.12 -22.72
CA GLY A 91 6.31 3.01 -23.66
C GLY A 91 6.09 1.64 -23.01
N VAL A 92 5.87 1.59 -21.70
CA VAL A 92 5.53 0.37 -20.96
C VAL A 92 4.01 0.25 -20.87
N ASN A 93 3.43 -0.77 -21.52
CA ASN A 93 1.99 -1.03 -21.48
C ASN A 93 1.55 -1.64 -20.14
N ALA A 94 1.53 -0.82 -19.10
CA ALA A 94 1.23 -1.25 -17.74
C ALA A 94 -0.27 -1.41 -17.47
N VAL A 95 -0.61 -2.44 -16.68
CA VAL A 95 -1.95 -2.65 -16.09
C VAL A 95 -1.86 -2.49 -14.57
N GLY A 96 -2.69 -1.60 -14.00
CA GLY A 96 -2.73 -1.33 -12.57
C GLY A 96 -3.85 -2.10 -11.86
N LEU A 97 -3.46 -3.02 -10.98
CA LEU A 97 -4.36 -3.85 -10.15
C LEU A 97 -4.11 -3.66 -8.65
N THR A 98 -5.08 -4.07 -7.87
CA THR A 98 -5.04 -4.20 -6.41
C THR A 98 -5.24 -5.67 -6.02
N GLY A 99 -5.09 -5.99 -4.73
CA GLY A 99 -5.40 -7.33 -4.24
C GLY A 99 -6.87 -7.75 -4.39
N LEU A 100 -7.79 -6.78 -4.53
CA LEU A 100 -9.22 -7.04 -4.65
C LEU A 100 -9.61 -7.49 -6.06
N ASP A 101 -8.91 -7.00 -7.07
CA ASP A 101 -9.18 -7.28 -8.48
C ASP A 101 -8.94 -8.77 -8.75
N GLY A 102 -9.99 -9.50 -9.13
CA GLY A 102 -9.90 -10.95 -9.37
C GLY A 102 -9.44 -11.76 -8.16
N ARG A 103 -9.54 -11.23 -6.93
CA ARG A 103 -8.94 -11.81 -5.71
C ARG A 103 -7.44 -12.05 -5.86
N LEU A 104 -6.74 -11.14 -6.56
CA LEU A 104 -5.30 -11.23 -6.84
C LEU A 104 -4.48 -11.53 -5.59
N ILE A 105 -4.78 -10.87 -4.46
CA ILE A 105 -4.12 -11.14 -3.18
C ILE A 105 -5.17 -11.40 -2.11
N GLN A 106 -5.04 -12.54 -1.45
CA GLN A 106 -5.89 -12.92 -0.32
C GLN A 106 -5.03 -13.12 0.92
N GLY A 107 -5.63 -12.88 2.09
CA GLY A 107 -4.89 -12.90 3.34
C GLY A 107 -5.78 -13.11 4.55
N GLN A 108 -5.13 -13.24 5.70
CA GLN A 108 -5.79 -13.39 6.98
C GLN A 108 -5.72 -12.08 7.77
N ARG A 109 -6.89 -11.58 8.19
CA ARG A 109 -6.99 -10.42 9.07
C ARG A 109 -6.32 -10.70 10.42
N ASN A 110 -5.58 -9.73 10.94
CA ASN A 110 -4.95 -9.83 12.25
C ASN A 110 -6.02 -9.92 13.35
N ARG A 111 -5.76 -10.73 14.39
CA ARG A 111 -6.69 -10.89 15.54
C ARG A 111 -6.85 -9.61 16.38
N GLY A 112 -5.99 -8.63 16.16
CA GLY A 112 -5.93 -7.35 16.86
C GLY A 112 -4.52 -7.04 17.37
N ILE A 113 -4.27 -5.77 17.61
CA ILE A 113 -3.02 -5.20 18.11
C ILE A 113 -3.15 -5.06 19.63
N LYS A 114 -2.28 -5.73 20.37
CA LYS A 114 -2.19 -5.55 21.83
C LYS A 114 -1.48 -4.23 22.10
N VAL A 115 -2.16 -3.29 22.76
CA VAL A 115 -1.64 -1.97 23.13
C VAL A 115 -1.71 -1.77 24.65
N ARG A 116 -0.86 -0.89 25.19
CA ARG A 116 -0.92 -0.48 26.59
C ARG A 116 -1.46 0.93 26.68
N GLU A 117 -2.62 1.10 27.29
CA GLU A 117 -3.27 2.41 27.49
C GLU A 117 -3.69 2.53 28.96
N ASN A 118 -3.34 3.64 29.60
CA ASN A 118 -3.66 3.92 31.01
C ASN A 118 -3.27 2.76 31.97
N GLY A 119 -2.09 2.17 31.74
CA GLY A 119 -1.58 1.05 32.54
C GLY A 119 -2.21 -0.31 32.24
N LYS A 120 -3.29 -0.38 31.44
CA LYS A 120 -4.00 -1.60 31.08
C LYS A 120 -3.60 -2.11 29.69
N THR A 121 -3.56 -3.43 29.54
CA THR A 121 -3.38 -4.07 28.23
C THR A 121 -4.74 -4.24 27.57
N MET A 122 -4.89 -3.70 26.36
CA MET A 122 -6.11 -3.82 25.56
C MET A 122 -5.80 -4.40 24.18
N VAL A 123 -6.81 -4.98 23.54
CA VAL A 123 -6.71 -5.46 22.15
C VAL A 123 -7.52 -4.52 21.26
N LYS A 124 -6.84 -3.75 20.41
CA LYS A 124 -7.48 -2.94 19.37
C LYS A 124 -7.60 -3.75 18.09
N ARG A 125 -8.78 -3.78 17.47
CA ARG A 125 -9.01 -4.50 16.21
C ARG A 125 -9.11 -3.49 15.07
N ASP A 126 -8.41 -3.76 13.99
CA ASP A 126 -8.41 -2.95 12.77
C ASP A 126 -8.54 -3.87 11.54
N PHE A 127 -8.51 -3.32 10.33
CA PHE A 127 -8.60 -4.06 9.08
C PHE A 127 -7.25 -4.53 8.54
N SER A 128 -6.19 -4.50 9.35
CA SER A 128 -4.87 -5.00 8.94
C SER A 128 -4.83 -6.53 8.88
N GLY A 129 -3.93 -7.07 8.06
CA GLY A 129 -3.76 -8.52 7.90
C GLY A 129 -2.44 -8.89 7.26
N LYS A 130 -2.25 -10.18 7.02
CA LYS A 130 -1.10 -10.73 6.29
C LYS A 130 -1.56 -11.41 5.00
N PRO A 131 -0.93 -11.14 3.85
CA PRO A 131 -1.19 -11.89 2.63
C PRO A 131 -0.79 -13.36 2.84
N ALA A 132 -1.53 -14.27 2.21
CA ALA A 132 -1.36 -15.71 2.33
C ALA A 132 -1.45 -16.42 0.97
N GLU A 133 -2.23 -15.91 0.03
CA GLU A 133 -2.46 -16.52 -1.28
C GLU A 133 -2.42 -15.47 -2.39
N VAL A 134 -2.02 -15.90 -3.58
CA VAL A 134 -1.97 -15.10 -4.81
C VAL A 134 -2.75 -15.82 -5.90
N ASN A 135 -3.64 -15.13 -6.61
CA ASN A 135 -4.29 -15.67 -7.80
C ASN A 135 -3.34 -15.54 -9.01
N VAL A 136 -2.77 -16.65 -9.46
CA VAL A 136 -1.84 -16.70 -10.60
C VAL A 136 -2.52 -16.98 -11.93
N ASP A 137 -3.85 -17.21 -11.91
CA ASP A 137 -4.67 -17.52 -13.08
C ASP A 137 -5.41 -16.28 -13.62
N LEU A 138 -5.19 -15.11 -13.02
CA LEU A 138 -5.75 -13.82 -13.45
C LEU A 138 -4.94 -13.23 -14.61
#